data_AF-C6HUE1-F1
#
_entry.id   AF-C6HUE1-F1
#
_cell.length_a   1.000
_cell.length_b   1.000
_cell.length_c   1.000
_cell.angle_alpha   90.00
_cell.angle_beta   90.00
_cell.angle_gamma   90.00
#
_symmetry.space_group_name_H-M   'P 1'
#
loop_
_entity.id
_entity.type
_entity.pdbx_description
1 polymer ?
#
loop_
_entity_poly.entity_id
_entity_poly.type
_entity_poly.pdbx_seq_one_letter_code
_entity_poly.pdbx_strand_id
1 'polypeptide(L)'
;MKSATSYKAAVYSGSSFDKDFWKGFAVDKQINSAESSISNYWIRDFLRSDFLTPGEAGTRRFAIAVRDAMNRSTNMQVKEDIAALHHLMSGMPNRVVNAKGILDQFHISQATQEEIKKHFPHTKLFGENFQFVPTEFLKHISLQTVELDNGGLLTAATERFNDVFKREPVESSNDTFKYSTKGKIVNQRFRKGKP
;
A
#
# COMPACT_ATOMS: atom_id res chain seq x y z
N MET A 1 9.20 -33.18 25.55
CA MET A 1 8.50 -31.88 25.65
C MET A 1 7.81 -31.57 24.32
N LYS A 2 6.52 -31.86 24.17
CA LYS A 2 5.68 -31.34 23.09
C LYS A 2 4.47 -30.69 23.75
N SER A 3 4.54 -29.38 23.99
CA SER A 3 3.36 -28.62 24.34
C SER A 3 2.46 -28.56 23.09
N ALA A 4 1.20 -29.00 23.19
CA ALA A 4 0.23 -28.88 22.10
C ALA A 4 -0.09 -27.41 21.77
N THR A 5 0.21 -26.49 22.67
CA THR A 5 -0.13 -25.07 22.57
C THR A 5 1.05 -24.17 22.21
N SER A 6 2.29 -24.67 22.31
CA SER A 6 3.51 -23.90 22.04
C SER A 6 4.51 -24.72 21.22
N TYR A 7 4.60 -24.44 19.93
CA TYR A 7 5.50 -25.13 19.00
C TYR A 7 5.86 -24.28 17.79
N LYS A 8 6.97 -24.61 17.14
CA LYS A 8 7.32 -24.17 15.79
C LYS A 8 7.25 -25.36 14.86
N ALA A 9 6.60 -25.22 13.71
CA ALA A 9 6.52 -26.30 12.72
C ALA A 9 6.56 -25.74 11.29
N ALA A 10 7.27 -26.43 10.41
CA ALA A 10 7.27 -26.17 8.98
C ALA A 10 6.85 -27.44 8.23
N VAL A 11 5.97 -27.29 7.26
CA VAL A 11 5.52 -28.38 6.38
C VAL A 11 5.83 -27.99 4.95
N TYR A 12 6.65 -28.80 4.30
CA TYR A 12 6.88 -28.77 2.86
C TYR A 12 6.18 -30.01 2.29
N SER A 13 5.34 -29.81 1.29
CA SER A 13 4.55 -30.90 0.70
C SER A 13 4.78 -30.95 -0.80
N GLY A 14 4.97 -32.15 -1.33
CA GLY A 14 5.26 -32.39 -2.72
C GLY A 14 5.03 -33.85 -3.09
N SER A 15 4.90 -34.13 -4.38
CA SER A 15 4.69 -35.47 -4.92
C SER A 15 6.01 -36.18 -5.21
N SER A 16 7.07 -35.40 -5.47
CA SER A 16 8.43 -35.84 -5.78
C SER A 16 9.45 -35.20 -4.83
N PHE A 17 10.28 -36.04 -4.20
CA PHE A 17 11.39 -35.61 -3.32
C PHE A 17 12.38 -34.67 -3.99
N ASP A 18 12.60 -34.84 -5.29
CA ASP A 18 13.62 -34.05 -6.02
C ASP A 18 13.09 -32.72 -6.56
N LYS A 19 11.76 -32.54 -6.64
CA LYS A 19 11.16 -31.44 -7.41
C LYS A 19 10.10 -30.61 -6.72
N ASP A 20 9.46 -31.11 -5.67
CA ASP A 20 8.20 -30.50 -5.22
C ASP A 20 8.27 -29.87 -3.82
N PHE A 21 9.37 -30.05 -3.09
CA PHE A 21 9.52 -29.56 -1.70
C PHE A 21 9.97 -28.09 -1.59
N TRP A 22 9.72 -27.28 -2.62
CA TRP A 22 10.12 -25.86 -2.67
C TRP A 22 9.12 -24.89 -2.05
N LYS A 23 7.91 -25.36 -1.72
CA LYS A 23 6.86 -24.55 -1.10
C LYS A 23 6.41 -25.19 0.19
N GLY A 24 6.20 -24.36 1.20
CA GLY A 24 5.78 -24.84 2.51
C GLY A 24 5.05 -23.79 3.31
N PHE A 25 4.49 -24.25 4.41
CA PHE A 25 3.85 -23.42 5.42
C PHE A 25 4.65 -23.53 6.72
N ALA A 26 4.92 -22.40 7.34
CA ALA A 26 5.54 -22.32 8.65
C ALA A 26 4.55 -21.73 9.66
N VAL A 27 4.58 -22.24 10.88
CA VAL A 27 3.79 -21.73 12.00
C VAL A 27 4.66 -21.63 13.26
N ASP A 28 4.47 -20.54 14.00
CA ASP A 28 5.16 -20.28 15.25
C ASP A 28 4.14 -19.96 16.34
N LYS A 29 3.76 -20.96 17.14
CA LYS A 29 2.87 -20.82 18.30
C LYS A 29 3.63 -20.58 19.60
N GLN A 30 4.95 -20.41 19.56
CA GLN A 30 5.71 -20.06 20.77
C GLN A 30 5.62 -18.58 21.10
N ILE A 31 5.21 -17.75 20.14
CA ILE A 31 5.02 -16.32 20.33
C ILE A 31 3.56 -16.07 20.70
N ASN A 32 3.33 -15.50 21.88
CA ASN A 32 2.01 -15.38 22.50
C ASN A 32 1.19 -14.18 22.01
N SER A 33 1.58 -13.52 20.91
CA SER A 33 0.84 -12.39 20.35
C SER A 33 0.31 -12.70 18.95
N ALA A 34 -0.98 -12.42 18.76
CA ALA A 34 -1.66 -12.57 17.46
C ALA A 34 -1.08 -11.66 16.37
N GLU A 35 -0.29 -10.66 16.75
CA GLU A 35 0.39 -9.70 15.87
C GLU A 35 1.86 -10.05 15.61
N SER A 36 2.45 -11.05 16.30
CA SER A 36 3.85 -11.38 16.05
C SER A 36 3.99 -12.15 14.75
N SER A 37 4.59 -11.49 13.77
CA SER A 37 5.20 -12.16 12.63
C SER A 37 6.14 -13.27 13.11
N ILE A 38 6.13 -14.40 12.41
CA ILE A 38 7.14 -15.45 12.58
C ILE A 38 8.54 -14.80 12.52
N SER A 39 9.44 -15.17 13.43
CA SER A 39 10.79 -14.59 13.46
C SER A 39 11.52 -14.80 12.13
N ASN A 40 12.03 -13.71 11.54
CA ASN A 40 12.80 -13.75 10.29
C ASN A 40 13.99 -14.71 10.39
N TYR A 41 14.64 -14.78 11.55
CA TYR A 41 15.73 -15.74 11.79
C TYR A 41 15.29 -17.18 11.55
N TRP A 42 14.10 -17.55 12.04
CA TRP A 42 13.63 -18.93 11.92
C TRP A 42 13.32 -19.30 10.46
N ILE A 43 12.76 -18.37 9.68
CA ILE A 43 12.47 -18.61 8.26
C ILE A 43 13.75 -18.58 7.41
N ARG A 44 14.55 -17.52 7.51
CA ARG A 44 15.68 -17.28 6.61
C ARG A 44 16.96 -17.97 7.03
N ASP A 45 17.31 -17.93 8.30
CA ASP A 45 18.61 -18.43 8.76
C ASP A 45 18.54 -19.92 9.15
N PHE A 46 17.44 -20.33 9.79
CA PHE A 46 17.24 -21.73 10.20
C PHE A 46 16.62 -22.59 9.09
N LEU A 47 15.44 -22.22 8.57
CA LEU A 47 14.77 -22.98 7.50
C LEU A 47 15.34 -22.71 6.10
N ARG A 48 16.26 -21.73 5.96
CA ARG A 48 16.83 -21.32 4.66
C ARG A 48 15.77 -21.09 3.58
N SER A 49 14.65 -20.50 3.99
CA SER A 49 13.46 -20.26 3.17
C SER A 49 13.14 -18.77 3.11
N ASP A 50 12.27 -18.39 2.18
CA ASP A 50 11.74 -17.03 2.09
C ASP A 50 10.26 -17.04 1.68
N PHE A 51 9.63 -15.88 1.67
CA PHE A 51 8.25 -15.75 1.16
C PHE A 51 8.19 -16.11 -0.33
N LEU A 52 7.07 -16.73 -0.73
CA LEU A 52 6.84 -17.13 -2.12
C LEU A 52 6.86 -15.92 -3.08
N THR A 53 6.37 -14.78 -2.61
CA THR A 53 6.41 -13.51 -3.34
C THR A 53 7.59 -12.67 -2.84
N PRO A 54 8.56 -12.34 -3.73
CA PRO A 54 9.63 -11.39 -3.41
C PRO A 54 9.07 -10.04 -2.96
N GLY A 55 9.78 -9.37 -2.06
CA GLY A 55 9.31 -8.13 -1.43
C GLY A 55 8.94 -7.03 -2.44
N GLU A 56 9.79 -6.81 -3.44
CA GLU A 56 9.57 -5.85 -4.52
C GLU A 56 8.36 -6.25 -5.37
N ALA A 57 8.20 -7.54 -5.68
CA ALA A 57 7.09 -8.03 -6.49
C ALA A 57 5.74 -7.88 -5.77
N GLY A 58 5.68 -8.22 -4.48
CA GLY A 58 4.49 -8.04 -3.65
C GLY A 58 4.15 -6.57 -3.45
N THR A 59 5.16 -5.75 -3.19
CA THR A 59 5.00 -4.31 -3.01
C THR A 59 4.53 -3.63 -4.29
N ARG A 60 5.16 -3.94 -5.43
CA ARG A 60 4.76 -3.45 -6.76
C ARG A 60 3.31 -3.80 -7.07
N ARG A 61 2.93 -5.06 -6.84
CA ARG A 61 1.56 -5.53 -7.08
C ARG A 61 0.55 -4.74 -6.24
N PHE A 62 0.84 -4.56 -4.94
CA PHE A 62 0.00 -3.76 -4.06
C PHE A 62 -0.08 -2.30 -4.52
N ALA A 63 1.06 -1.69 -4.86
CA ALA A 63 1.12 -0.30 -5.28
C ALA A 63 0.36 -0.05 -6.59
N ILE A 64 0.48 -0.95 -7.57
CA ILE A 64 -0.28 -0.89 -8.83
C ILE A 64 -1.79 -0.99 -8.55
N ALA A 65 -2.23 -1.90 -7.67
CA ALA A 65 -3.64 -2.04 -7.33
C ALA A 65 -4.20 -0.78 -6.66
N VAL A 66 -3.43 -0.16 -5.75
CA VAL A 66 -3.78 1.11 -5.11
C VAL A 66 -3.83 2.26 -6.13
N ARG A 67 -2.83 2.39 -7.00
CA ARG A 67 -2.80 3.39 -8.07
C ARG A 67 -4.02 3.24 -8.99
N ASP A 68 -4.32 2.03 -9.43
CA ASP A 68 -5.42 1.76 -10.34
C ASP A 68 -6.78 2.04 -9.67
N ALA A 69 -6.94 1.69 -8.38
CA ALA A 69 -8.12 2.07 -7.60
C ALA A 69 -8.29 3.59 -7.52
N MET A 70 -7.21 4.34 -7.24
CA MET A 70 -7.24 5.81 -7.20
C MET A 70 -7.62 6.42 -8.56
N ASN A 71 -7.06 5.89 -9.64
CA ASN A 71 -7.24 6.43 -10.99
C ASN A 71 -8.60 6.09 -11.61
N ARG A 72 -9.18 4.93 -11.28
CA ARG A 72 -10.42 4.42 -11.88
C ARG A 72 -11.66 4.67 -11.01
N SER A 73 -11.49 4.85 -9.70
CA SER A 73 -12.63 5.11 -8.82
C SER A 73 -13.22 6.51 -9.03
N THR A 74 -14.54 6.59 -9.04
CA THR A 74 -15.30 7.85 -8.99
C THR A 74 -15.63 8.26 -7.55
N ASN A 75 -15.37 7.38 -6.56
CA ASN A 75 -15.66 7.64 -5.16
C ASN A 75 -14.55 8.49 -4.53
N MET A 76 -14.92 9.67 -4.02
CA MET A 76 -13.98 10.58 -3.36
C MET A 76 -13.36 9.97 -2.11
N GLN A 77 -14.11 9.18 -1.34
CA GLN A 77 -13.58 8.53 -0.12
C GLN A 77 -12.41 7.61 -0.47
N VAL A 78 -12.48 6.91 -1.61
CA VAL A 78 -11.38 6.03 -2.08
C VAL A 78 -10.14 6.85 -2.38
N LYS A 79 -10.29 8.02 -3.02
CA LYS A 79 -9.15 8.90 -3.33
C LYS A 79 -8.54 9.54 -2.10
N GLU A 80 -9.37 9.99 -1.15
CA GLU A 80 -8.93 10.55 0.13
C GLU A 80 -8.17 9.49 0.96
N ASP A 81 -8.74 8.29 1.09
CA ASP A 81 -8.14 7.16 1.82
C ASP A 81 -6.78 6.79 1.20
N ILE A 82 -6.69 6.74 -0.14
CA ILE A 82 -5.44 6.40 -0.83
C ILE A 82 -4.39 7.51 -0.70
N ALA A 83 -4.80 8.78 -0.77
CA ALA A 83 -3.88 9.90 -0.56
C ALA A 83 -3.32 9.89 0.87
N ALA A 84 -4.17 9.66 1.87
CA ALA A 84 -3.75 9.51 3.26
C ALA A 84 -2.83 8.29 3.45
N LEU A 85 -3.19 7.15 2.86
CA LEU A 85 -2.36 5.95 2.86
C LEU A 85 -0.98 6.24 2.27
N HIS A 86 -0.89 6.88 1.11
CA HIS A 86 0.38 7.21 0.45
C HIS A 86 1.34 7.97 1.39
N HIS A 87 0.85 8.98 2.11
CA HIS A 87 1.67 9.71 3.08
C HIS A 87 2.17 8.80 4.21
N LEU A 88 1.32 7.94 4.76
CA LEU A 88 1.67 7.02 5.84
C LEU A 88 2.66 5.93 5.40
N MET A 89 2.54 5.45 4.17
CA MET A 89 3.41 4.41 3.62
C MET A 89 4.85 4.89 3.43
N SER A 90 5.08 6.19 3.27
CA SER A 90 6.44 6.75 3.10
C SER A 90 7.34 6.56 4.33
N GLY A 91 6.75 6.53 5.54
CA GLY A 91 7.47 6.32 6.79
C GLY A 91 7.45 4.88 7.30
N MET A 92 6.86 3.94 6.54
CA MET A 92 6.71 2.56 7.00
C MET A 92 8.06 1.81 6.94
N PRO A 93 8.47 1.08 7.99
CA PRO A 93 9.71 0.30 7.94
C PRO A 93 9.55 -0.93 7.05
N ASN A 94 10.69 -1.49 6.61
CA ASN A 94 10.72 -2.78 5.92
C ASN A 94 10.26 -3.88 6.89
N ARG A 95 9.07 -4.42 6.67
CA ARG A 95 8.52 -5.52 7.49
C ARG A 95 7.63 -6.43 6.66
N VAL A 96 7.40 -7.63 7.19
CA VAL A 96 6.50 -8.60 6.58
C VAL A 96 5.06 -8.17 6.82
N VAL A 97 4.30 -8.06 5.73
CA VAL A 97 2.88 -7.66 5.74
C VAL A 97 2.15 -8.32 4.58
N ASN A 98 0.83 -8.20 4.59
CA ASN A 98 -0.02 -8.43 3.42
C ASN A 98 -0.89 -7.19 3.17
N ALA A 99 -1.45 -7.06 1.97
CA ALA A 99 -2.23 -5.87 1.59
C ALA A 99 -3.42 -5.65 2.52
N LYS A 100 -4.16 -6.72 2.87
CA LYS A 100 -5.27 -6.64 3.83
C LYS A 100 -4.82 -6.07 5.18
N GLY A 101 -3.73 -6.59 5.74
CA GLY A 101 -3.21 -6.18 7.03
C GLY A 101 -2.74 -4.73 7.05
N ILE A 102 -2.14 -4.24 5.96
CA ILE A 102 -1.79 -2.81 5.82
C ILE A 102 -3.06 -1.96 5.87
N LEU A 103 -4.06 -2.30 5.05
CA LEU A 103 -5.30 -1.52 4.94
C LEU A 103 -6.11 -1.53 6.25
N ASP A 104 -6.14 -2.67 6.95
CA ASP A 104 -6.76 -2.80 8.25
C ASP A 104 -6.06 -1.95 9.32
N GLN A 105 -4.72 -1.99 9.36
CA GLN A 105 -3.92 -1.22 10.31
C GLN A 105 -4.10 0.29 10.15
N PHE A 106 -4.22 0.78 8.92
CA PHE A 106 -4.47 2.20 8.65
C PHE A 106 -5.95 2.58 8.65
N HIS A 107 -6.83 1.69 9.09
CA HIS A 107 -8.28 1.90 9.17
C HIS A 107 -8.89 2.38 7.85
N ILE A 108 -8.37 1.89 6.73
CA ILE A 108 -8.89 2.21 5.40
C ILE A 108 -10.30 1.65 5.27
N SER A 109 -11.23 2.45 4.75
CA SER A 109 -12.65 2.08 4.70
C SER A 109 -12.87 0.82 3.88
N GLN A 110 -13.88 0.01 4.25
CA GLN A 110 -14.19 -1.24 3.54
C GLN A 110 -14.46 -1.02 2.05
N ALA A 111 -15.09 0.11 1.69
CA ALA A 111 -15.31 0.49 0.30
C ALA A 111 -13.99 0.63 -0.48
N THR A 112 -12.99 1.28 0.13
CA THR A 112 -11.65 1.44 -0.45
C THR A 112 -10.91 0.10 -0.50
N GLN A 113 -11.01 -0.73 0.54
CA GLN A 113 -10.38 -2.05 0.55
C GLN A 113 -10.90 -2.95 -0.58
N GLU A 114 -12.22 -3.01 -0.77
CA GLU A 114 -12.82 -3.80 -1.84
C GLU A 114 -12.49 -3.22 -3.22
N GLU A 115 -12.38 -1.91 -3.36
CA GLU A 115 -11.96 -1.29 -4.62
C GLU A 115 -10.51 -1.65 -4.98
N ILE A 116 -9.57 -1.56 -4.02
CA ILE A 116 -8.17 -1.96 -4.22
C ILE A 116 -8.09 -3.45 -4.57
N LYS A 117 -8.85 -4.30 -3.87
CA LYS A 117 -8.86 -5.76 -4.06
C LYS A 117 -9.31 -6.19 -5.46
N LYS A 118 -10.21 -5.43 -6.13
CA LYS A 118 -10.63 -5.70 -7.53
C LYS A 118 -9.48 -5.57 -8.53
N HIS A 119 -8.44 -4.81 -8.20
CA HIS A 119 -7.29 -4.58 -9.08
C HIS A 119 -6.16 -5.60 -8.86
N PHE A 120 -6.32 -6.56 -7.95
CA PHE A 120 -5.39 -7.68 -7.85
C PHE A 120 -5.66 -8.72 -8.95
N PRO A 121 -4.60 -9.32 -9.54
CA PRO A 121 -4.77 -10.39 -10.53
C PRO A 121 -5.60 -11.58 -10.02
N HIS A 122 -5.40 -11.92 -8.74
CA HIS A 122 -6.16 -12.95 -8.04
C HIS A 122 -6.43 -12.51 -6.60
N THR A 123 -7.65 -12.75 -6.11
CA THR A 123 -8.07 -12.35 -4.76
C THR A 123 -7.23 -12.97 -3.65
N LYS A 124 -6.67 -14.17 -3.86
CA LYS A 124 -5.77 -14.83 -2.90
C LYS A 124 -4.50 -14.03 -2.60
N LEU A 125 -3.99 -13.27 -3.59
CA LEU A 125 -2.77 -12.48 -3.47
C LEU A 125 -2.94 -11.25 -2.55
N PHE A 126 -4.19 -10.90 -2.20
CA PHE A 126 -4.51 -9.81 -1.29
C PHE A 126 -4.13 -10.15 0.17
N GLY A 127 -4.21 -11.42 0.55
CA GLY A 127 -3.82 -11.94 1.87
C GLY A 127 -2.44 -12.57 1.90
N GLU A 128 -1.67 -12.51 0.81
CA GLU A 128 -0.34 -13.10 0.73
C GLU A 128 0.69 -12.21 1.41
N ASN A 129 1.55 -12.80 2.24
CA ASN A 129 2.61 -12.09 2.93
C ASN A 129 3.81 -11.83 2.00
N PHE A 130 4.38 -10.64 2.12
CA PHE A 130 5.60 -10.22 1.45
C PHE A 130 6.36 -9.22 2.33
N GLN A 131 7.65 -9.03 2.08
CA GLN A 131 8.41 -7.97 2.72
C GLN A 131 8.09 -6.63 2.03
N PHE A 132 7.47 -5.70 2.75
CA PHE A 132 7.15 -4.38 2.18
C PHE A 132 8.42 -3.57 1.94
N VAL A 133 8.50 -2.94 0.76
CA VAL A 133 9.62 -2.11 0.32
C VAL A 133 9.10 -0.70 0.00
N PRO A 134 9.19 0.28 0.92
CA PRO A 134 8.60 1.61 0.76
C PRO A 134 9.05 2.32 -0.51
N THR A 135 10.33 2.20 -0.85
CA THR A 135 10.90 2.80 -2.06
C THR A 135 10.32 2.21 -3.35
N GLU A 136 9.93 0.92 -3.37
CA GLU A 136 9.24 0.33 -4.51
C GLU A 136 7.80 0.82 -4.58
N PHE A 137 7.10 0.96 -3.45
CA PHE A 137 5.72 1.45 -3.41
C PHE A 137 5.60 2.87 -3.99
N LEU A 138 6.48 3.77 -3.56
CA LEU A 138 6.49 5.18 -3.99
C LEU A 138 6.82 5.36 -5.48
N LYS A 139 7.49 4.40 -6.13
CA LYS A 139 7.70 4.45 -7.60
C LYS A 139 6.41 4.33 -8.39
N HIS A 140 5.43 3.60 -7.86
CA HIS A 140 4.18 3.31 -8.58
C HIS A 140 3.04 4.25 -8.18
N ILE A 141 3.12 4.89 -7.02
CA ILE A 141 2.15 5.88 -6.57
C ILE A 141 2.92 7.16 -6.33
N SER A 142 2.97 8.01 -7.34
CA SER A 142 3.60 9.33 -7.27
C SER A 142 2.51 10.39 -7.23
N LEU A 143 2.33 11.01 -6.06
CA LEU A 143 1.48 12.20 -5.91
C LEU A 143 2.36 13.45 -5.99
N GLN A 144 1.94 14.41 -6.81
CA GLN A 144 2.53 15.75 -6.83
C GLN A 144 1.62 16.67 -6.03
N THR A 145 2.20 17.31 -5.02
CA THR A 145 1.55 18.34 -4.21
C THR A 145 2.30 19.66 -4.37
N VAL A 146 1.59 20.72 -4.72
CA VAL A 146 2.10 22.10 -4.76
C VAL A 146 1.36 22.90 -3.71
N GLU A 147 2.13 23.49 -2.79
CA GLU A 147 1.66 24.49 -1.85
C GLU A 147 1.90 25.88 -2.43
N LEU A 148 0.85 26.71 -2.41
CA LEU A 148 0.92 28.11 -2.81
C LEU A 148 1.13 28.98 -1.55
N ASP A 149 1.78 30.12 -1.71
CA ASP A 149 2.00 31.11 -0.65
C ASP A 149 0.71 31.63 0.01
N ASN A 150 -0.42 31.52 -0.69
CA ASN A 150 -1.76 31.80 -0.17
C ASN A 150 -2.36 30.66 0.68
N GLY A 151 -1.61 29.60 0.97
CA GLY A 151 -2.04 28.44 1.74
C GLY A 151 -2.87 27.41 0.95
N GLY A 152 -3.03 27.60 -0.36
CA GLY A 152 -3.71 26.63 -1.23
C GLY A 152 -2.85 25.39 -1.51
N LEU A 153 -3.44 24.20 -1.38
CA LEU A 153 -2.79 22.93 -1.71
C LEU A 153 -3.41 22.34 -2.98
N LEU A 154 -2.57 22.06 -3.97
CA LEU A 154 -2.93 21.39 -5.21
C LEU A 154 -2.32 19.99 -5.21
N THR A 155 -3.14 18.94 -5.18
CA THR A 155 -2.67 17.56 -5.18
C THR A 155 -3.31 16.78 -6.31
N ALA A 156 -2.48 16.11 -7.11
CA ALA A 156 -2.92 15.15 -8.12
C ALA A 156 -1.86 14.06 -8.35
N ALA A 157 -2.22 13.01 -9.07
CA ALA A 157 -1.24 12.05 -9.56
C ALA A 157 -0.22 12.77 -10.46
N THR A 158 1.08 12.53 -10.23
CA THR A 158 2.18 13.22 -10.92
C THR A 158 2.03 13.18 -12.43
N GLU A 159 1.68 12.02 -12.98
CA GLU A 159 1.47 11.81 -14.42
C GLU A 159 0.37 12.69 -15.01
N ARG A 160 -0.64 13.06 -14.21
CA ARG A 160 -1.80 13.86 -14.63
C ARG A 160 -1.78 15.28 -14.06
N PHE A 161 -0.76 15.66 -13.30
CA PHE A 161 -0.76 16.93 -12.59
C PHE A 161 -0.90 18.10 -13.56
N ASN A 162 -0.12 18.09 -14.65
CA ASN A 162 -0.16 19.12 -15.69
C ASN A 162 -1.42 19.04 -16.57
N ASP A 163 -2.10 17.90 -16.61
CA ASP A 163 -3.39 17.75 -17.30
C ASP A 163 -4.54 18.33 -16.47
N VAL A 164 -4.45 18.19 -15.14
CA VAL A 164 -5.46 18.66 -14.19
C VAL A 164 -5.28 20.15 -13.87
N PHE A 165 -4.04 20.61 -13.74
CA PHE A 165 -3.69 21.98 -13.39
C PHE A 165 -2.82 22.62 -14.46
N LYS A 166 -3.32 23.70 -15.06
CA LYS A 166 -2.54 24.53 -15.98
C LYS A 166 -1.80 25.61 -15.20
N ARG A 167 -0.48 25.72 -15.44
CA ARG A 167 0.39 26.72 -14.83
C ARG A 167 0.67 27.85 -15.82
N GLU A 168 0.38 29.08 -15.41
CA GLU A 168 0.64 30.30 -16.19
C GLU A 168 1.53 31.24 -15.35
N PRO A 169 2.63 31.79 -15.89
CA PRO A 169 3.39 32.83 -15.21
C PRO A 169 2.57 34.12 -15.13
N VAL A 170 2.64 34.82 -14.01
CA VAL A 170 2.05 36.16 -13.87
C VAL A 170 3.09 37.19 -14.32
N GLU A 171 2.80 37.94 -15.40
CA GLU A 171 3.73 38.86 -16.09
C GLU A 171 4.40 39.91 -15.19
N SER A 172 3.93 40.10 -13.95
CA SER A 172 4.42 41.12 -13.01
C SER A 172 5.44 40.61 -11.98
N SER A 173 5.75 39.31 -11.94
CA SER A 173 6.69 38.72 -10.97
C SER A 173 7.30 37.42 -11.51
N ASN A 174 8.63 37.30 -11.44
CA ASN A 174 9.35 36.11 -11.92
C ASN A 174 9.02 34.82 -11.12
N ASP A 175 8.40 34.93 -9.94
CA ASP A 175 8.18 33.81 -9.03
C ASP A 175 6.70 33.57 -8.69
N THR A 176 5.77 34.27 -9.37
CA THR A 176 4.34 34.12 -9.13
C THR A 176 3.68 33.34 -10.25
N PHE A 177 3.07 32.21 -9.89
CA PHE A 177 2.38 31.33 -10.83
C PHE A 177 0.89 31.29 -10.55
N LYS A 178 0.08 31.39 -11.60
CA LYS A 178 -1.35 31.14 -11.56
C LYS A 178 -1.61 29.69 -11.96
N TYR A 179 -2.26 28.94 -11.08
CA TYR A 179 -2.80 27.62 -11.40
C TYR A 179 -4.29 27.73 -11.73
N SER A 180 -4.71 27.05 -12.80
CA SER A 180 -6.12 26.97 -13.19
C SER A 180 -6.53 25.52 -13.46
N THR A 181 -7.77 25.18 -13.12
CA THR A 181 -8.37 23.87 -13.39
C THR A 181 -9.82 24.03 -13.85
N LYS A 182 -10.35 23.05 -14.58
CA LYS A 182 -11.75 23.00 -15.03
C LYS A 182 -12.29 21.60 -14.79
N GLY A 183 -13.46 21.50 -14.18
CA GLY A 183 -14.11 20.22 -13.89
C GLY A 183 -15.55 20.41 -13.43
N LYS A 184 -16.29 19.31 -13.35
CA LYS A 184 -17.59 19.27 -12.68
C LYS A 184 -17.37 18.93 -11.21
N ILE A 185 -18.13 19.56 -10.32
CA ILE A 185 -18.12 19.21 -8.90
C ILE A 185 -18.69 17.80 -8.78
N VAL A 186 -17.85 16.84 -8.39
CA VAL A 186 -18.27 15.46 -8.12
C VAL A 186 -18.70 15.31 -6.67
N ASN A 187 -18.07 16.06 -5.75
CA ASN A 187 -18.38 16.07 -4.33
C ASN A 187 -17.68 17.28 -3.67
N GLN A 188 -18.26 17.84 -2.61
CA GLN A 188 -17.68 18.94 -1.83
C GLN A 188 -18.03 18.73 -0.35
N ARG A 189 -17.00 18.64 0.52
CA ARG A 189 -17.18 18.49 1.97
C ARG A 189 -16.79 19.79 2.67
N PHE A 190 -17.68 20.30 3.51
CA PHE A 190 -17.39 21.40 4.42
C PHE A 190 -17.41 20.87 5.86
N ARG A 191 -16.32 21.08 6.61
CA ARG A 191 -16.36 20.98 8.07
C ARG A 191 -16.46 22.39 8.61
N LYS A 192 -17.52 22.68 9.37
CA LYS A 192 -17.60 23.92 10.15
C LYS A 192 -16.50 23.87 11.21
N GLY A 193 -15.59 24.85 11.19
CA GLY A 193 -14.76 25.14 12.35
C GLY A 193 -15.66 25.57 13.50
N LYS A 194 -15.39 25.11 14.73
CA LYS A 194 -16.02 25.72 15.91
C LYS A 194 -15.60 27.21 15.94
N PRO A 195 -16.53 28.12 16.26
CA PRO A 195 -16.22 29.54 16.43
C PRO A 195 -15.21 29.76 17.56
#